data_AF-A0A1L9NHM0-F1
#
_entry.id   AF-A0A1L9NHM0-F1
#
_cell.length_a   1.000
_cell.length_b   1.000
_cell.length_c   1.000
_cell.angle_alpha   90.00
_cell.angle_beta   90.00
_cell.angle_gamma   90.00
#
_symmetry.space_group_name_H-M   'P 1'
#
loop_
_entity.id
_entity.type
_entity.pdbx_description
1 polymer ?
#
loop_
_entity_poly.entity_id
_entity_poly.type
_entity_poly.pdbx_seq_one_letter_code
_entity_poly.pdbx_strand_id
1 'polypeptide(L)'
;MGVKRSFETLIEDFREDARLRVAQTNAVSRHLRRIFTATKAFKHPVLADHDWRHWGSSCLNSTFKEHVQMSNSHFTTHYRKQNYRRLTGTIVSGRVFAAWFRDRKPQPWVHRQCYRANPRIASGEHTPDVPYSWQTIGEMKADSLDIPHCIFQMYNYADPEEPLHRSEVLPIVGFMRWRLNRFNYINHRTFPVLVVSIFRSQARILQAYHDGEYLRISKSKFIDFTENCRENYELFVRWIYSIPCGDTQAPLAIKGEELSQRSYEQIDKGFRHLARQAEAYHERKKIKE
;
A
#
# COMPACT_ATOMS: atom_id res chain seq x y z
N MET A 1 -19.98 -23.52 34.04
CA MET A 1 -20.63 -23.59 32.71
C MET A 1 -20.75 -22.23 31.98
N GLY A 2 -20.55 -21.07 32.62
CA GLY A 2 -20.68 -19.75 31.96
C GLY A 2 -19.52 -19.31 31.06
N VAL A 3 -18.27 -19.69 31.38
CA VAL A 3 -17.06 -19.23 30.67
C VAL A 3 -16.86 -19.89 29.30
N LYS A 4 -17.34 -21.12 29.12
CA LYS A 4 -17.19 -21.87 27.86
C LYS A 4 -18.14 -21.32 26.77
N ARG A 5 -19.36 -20.94 27.18
CA ARG A 5 -20.34 -20.25 26.31
C ARG A 5 -19.80 -18.91 25.81
N SER A 6 -19.10 -18.13 26.64
CA SER A 6 -18.59 -16.83 26.21
C SER A 6 -17.45 -16.93 25.18
N PHE A 7 -16.64 -17.98 25.25
CA PHE A 7 -15.55 -18.21 24.29
C PHE A 7 -16.05 -18.71 22.94
N GLU A 8 -17.04 -19.61 22.92
CA GLU A 8 -17.68 -20.09 21.69
C GLU A 8 -18.39 -18.95 20.95
N THR A 9 -19.12 -18.10 21.68
CA THR A 9 -19.74 -16.89 21.11
C THR A 9 -18.70 -15.96 20.50
N LEU A 10 -17.59 -15.69 21.22
CA LEU A 10 -16.51 -14.84 20.73
C LEU A 10 -15.90 -15.36 19.41
N ILE A 11 -15.69 -16.67 19.30
CA ILE A 11 -15.16 -17.28 18.07
C ILE A 11 -16.12 -17.09 16.90
N GLU A 12 -17.42 -17.24 17.13
CA GLU A 12 -18.41 -17.06 16.07
C GLU A 12 -18.51 -15.59 15.65
N ASP A 13 -18.42 -14.64 16.59
CA ASP A 13 -18.34 -13.21 16.26
C ASP A 13 -17.14 -12.89 15.37
N PHE A 14 -15.96 -13.47 15.66
CA PHE A 14 -14.78 -13.32 14.80
C PHE A 14 -14.97 -13.92 13.40
N ARG A 15 -15.69 -15.05 13.30
CA ARG A 15 -15.98 -15.68 12.00
C ARG A 15 -16.94 -14.83 11.20
N GLU A 16 -17.98 -14.29 11.81
CA GLU A 16 -18.91 -13.36 11.15
C GLU A 16 -18.21 -12.09 10.70
N ASP A 17 -17.35 -11.48 11.53
CA ASP A 17 -16.56 -10.33 11.13
C ASP A 17 -15.63 -10.65 9.95
N ALA A 18 -14.99 -11.82 9.95
CA ALA A 18 -14.16 -12.27 8.84
C ALA A 18 -14.96 -12.52 7.56
N ARG A 19 -16.16 -13.10 7.67
CA ARG A 19 -17.09 -13.28 6.54
C ARG A 19 -17.48 -11.93 5.96
N LEU A 20 -17.91 -10.98 6.79
CA LEU A 20 -18.23 -9.62 6.39
C LEU A 20 -17.03 -8.93 5.72
N ARG A 21 -15.84 -9.04 6.32
CA ARG A 21 -14.61 -8.49 5.74
C ARG A 21 -14.34 -9.08 4.36
N VAL A 22 -14.40 -10.40 4.20
CA VAL A 22 -14.13 -11.05 2.90
C VAL A 22 -15.16 -10.61 1.87
N ALA A 23 -16.43 -10.49 2.25
CA ALA A 23 -17.50 -10.01 1.39
C ALA A 23 -17.24 -8.57 0.91
N GLN A 24 -16.89 -7.65 1.81
CA GLN A 24 -16.59 -6.26 1.47
C GLN A 24 -15.32 -6.12 0.63
N THR A 25 -14.26 -6.82 1.01
CA THR A 25 -12.97 -6.74 0.31
C THR A 25 -13.00 -7.41 -1.06
N ASN A 26 -13.89 -8.39 -1.31
CA ASN A 26 -14.15 -8.89 -2.65
C ASN A 26 -14.77 -7.80 -3.54
N ALA A 27 -15.72 -7.01 -3.02
CA ALA A 27 -16.33 -5.89 -3.74
C ALA A 27 -15.29 -4.86 -4.17
N VAL A 28 -14.43 -4.48 -3.23
CA VAL A 28 -13.28 -3.60 -3.48
C VAL A 28 -12.32 -4.24 -4.49
N SER A 29 -11.96 -5.51 -4.33
CA SER A 29 -11.03 -6.21 -5.23
C SER A 29 -11.54 -6.30 -6.67
N ARG A 30 -12.87 -6.42 -6.86
CA ARG A 30 -13.52 -6.37 -8.16
C ARG A 30 -13.47 -4.95 -8.75
N HIS A 31 -13.77 -3.93 -7.96
CA HIS A 31 -13.68 -2.54 -8.42
C HIS A 31 -12.25 -2.20 -8.87
N LEU A 32 -11.26 -2.50 -8.03
CA LEU A 32 -9.84 -2.32 -8.37
C LEU A 32 -9.42 -3.13 -9.60
N ARG A 33 -10.02 -4.31 -9.86
CA ARG A 33 -9.76 -5.09 -11.10
C ARG A 33 -10.31 -4.37 -12.33
N ARG A 34 -11.50 -3.77 -12.24
CA ARG A 34 -12.09 -2.97 -13.32
C ARG A 34 -11.21 -1.77 -13.63
N ILE A 35 -10.80 -1.02 -12.59
CA ILE A 35 -9.85 0.09 -12.71
C ILE A 35 -8.58 -0.38 -13.41
N PHE A 36 -7.91 -1.42 -12.91
CA PHE A 36 -6.68 -1.94 -13.51
C PHE A 36 -6.85 -2.29 -15.00
N THR A 37 -7.96 -2.95 -15.36
CA THR A 37 -8.23 -3.38 -16.73
C THR A 37 -8.46 -2.18 -17.64
N ALA A 38 -9.23 -1.20 -17.18
CA ALA A 38 -9.52 0.01 -17.94
C ALA A 38 -8.28 0.90 -18.07
N THR A 39 -7.52 1.10 -16.98
CA THR A 39 -6.23 1.82 -17.02
C THR A 39 -5.28 1.21 -18.04
N LYS A 40 -5.19 -0.13 -18.08
CA LYS A 40 -4.35 -0.86 -19.04
C LYS A 40 -4.81 -0.72 -20.49
N ALA A 41 -6.11 -0.50 -20.72
CA ALA A 41 -6.69 -0.40 -22.05
C ALA A 41 -6.50 0.97 -22.71
N PHE A 42 -6.23 2.02 -21.92
CA PHE A 42 -5.89 3.33 -22.48
C PHE A 42 -4.65 3.25 -23.35
N LYS A 43 -4.59 4.05 -24.41
CA LYS A 43 -3.44 4.12 -25.32
C LYS A 43 -2.46 5.23 -24.94
N HIS A 44 -2.92 6.20 -24.17
CA HIS A 44 -2.19 7.36 -23.72
C HIS A 44 -1.64 7.16 -22.30
N PRO A 45 -0.43 7.66 -21.99
CA PRO A 45 0.23 7.42 -20.70
C PRO A 45 -0.39 8.18 -19.52
N VAL A 46 -1.08 9.29 -19.81
CA VAL A 46 -1.55 10.29 -18.83
C VAL A 46 -3.06 10.20 -18.75
N LEU A 47 -3.63 10.16 -17.55
CA LEU A 47 -5.06 10.01 -17.32
C LEU A 47 -5.74 11.37 -17.18
N ALA A 48 -6.58 11.72 -18.13
CA ALA A 48 -7.34 12.97 -18.13
C ALA A 48 -8.65 12.84 -17.35
N ASP A 49 -9.25 13.97 -16.96
CA ASP A 49 -10.49 14.02 -16.17
C ASP A 49 -11.64 13.17 -16.75
N HIS A 50 -11.71 13.04 -18.07
CA HIS A 50 -12.74 12.25 -18.76
C HIS A 50 -12.50 10.73 -18.69
N ASP A 51 -11.25 10.28 -18.58
CA ASP A 51 -10.88 8.86 -18.48
C ASP A 51 -11.46 8.24 -17.20
N TRP A 52 -11.48 9.02 -16.12
CA TRP A 52 -12.04 8.61 -14.83
C TRP A 52 -13.56 8.42 -14.87
N ARG A 53 -14.27 9.15 -15.73
CA ARG A 53 -15.73 9.03 -15.89
C ARG A 53 -16.13 7.69 -16.53
N HIS A 54 -15.24 7.11 -17.34
CA HIS A 54 -15.48 5.85 -18.05
C HIS A 54 -15.51 4.63 -17.13
N TRP A 55 -15.02 4.74 -15.89
CA TRP A 55 -15.03 3.64 -14.91
C TRP A 55 -16.38 3.46 -14.21
N GLY A 56 -17.39 4.21 -14.67
CA GLY A 56 -18.72 4.25 -14.10
C GLY A 56 -18.69 5.08 -12.83
N SER A 57 -19.00 6.37 -12.98
CA SER A 57 -19.80 7.21 -12.06
C SER A 57 -19.38 8.70 -12.10
N SER A 58 -20.26 9.54 -11.58
CA SER A 58 -19.92 10.74 -10.79
C SER A 58 -19.07 10.43 -9.52
N CYS A 59 -18.33 9.32 -9.49
CA CYS A 59 -17.68 8.69 -8.34
C CYS A 59 -16.18 9.00 -8.34
N LEU A 60 -15.84 10.28 -8.51
CA LEU A 60 -14.54 10.86 -8.21
C LEU A 60 -14.78 12.34 -7.91
N ASN A 61 -15.41 12.63 -6.76
CA ASN A 61 -14.81 13.69 -5.95
C ASN A 61 -13.49 13.11 -5.44
N SER A 62 -12.50 12.90 -6.32
CA SER A 62 -11.13 13.09 -5.89
C SER A 62 -11.12 14.51 -5.36
N THR A 63 -11.36 14.67 -4.06
CA THR A 63 -10.91 15.85 -3.36
C THR A 63 -9.41 15.75 -3.47
N PHE A 64 -8.89 16.19 -4.62
CA PHE A 64 -7.51 16.50 -4.83
C PHE A 64 -7.26 17.65 -3.89
N LYS A 65 -6.96 17.31 -2.63
CA LYS A 65 -6.34 18.26 -1.74
C LYS A 65 -4.94 18.41 -2.28
N GLU A 66 -4.77 19.38 -3.18
CA GLU A 66 -3.46 19.92 -3.57
C GLU A 66 -2.65 20.36 -2.33
N HIS A 67 -3.35 20.55 -1.21
CA HIS A 67 -2.79 20.82 0.10
C HIS A 67 -2.95 19.62 1.05
N VAL A 68 -2.14 18.58 0.87
CA VAL A 68 -1.61 17.91 2.06
C VAL A 68 -0.57 18.88 2.62
N GLN A 69 -0.92 19.62 3.67
CA GLN A 69 0.09 20.34 4.44
C GLN A 69 1.11 19.29 4.92
N MET A 70 2.30 19.31 4.32
CA MET A 70 3.37 18.34 4.58
C MET A 70 4.01 18.52 5.97
N SER A 71 3.35 19.26 6.87
CA SER A 71 3.94 19.78 8.12
C SER A 71 3.72 18.91 9.35
N ASN A 72 2.80 17.94 9.33
CA ASN A 72 2.35 17.28 10.57
C ASN A 72 2.73 15.80 10.66
N SER A 73 4.01 15.48 10.42
CA SER A 73 4.60 14.23 10.90
C SER A 73 5.49 14.56 12.11
N HIS A 74 5.10 14.10 13.30
CA HIS A 74 5.92 14.24 14.50
C HIS A 74 7.21 13.42 14.35
N PHE A 75 8.36 14.09 14.31
CA PHE A 75 9.67 13.47 14.38
C PHE A 75 10.48 14.13 15.49
N THR A 76 11.10 13.32 16.35
CA THR A 76 12.10 13.80 17.31
C THR A 76 13.39 14.15 16.57
N THR A 77 13.79 15.42 16.62
CA THR A 77 15.01 15.94 15.97
C THR A 77 16.28 15.62 16.76
N HIS A 78 17.29 15.09 16.08
CA HIS A 78 18.70 15.29 16.44
C HIS A 78 19.62 15.25 15.21
N TYR A 79 20.36 16.37 14.99
CA TYR A 79 21.73 16.59 14.44
C TYR A 79 22.27 15.75 13.25
N ARG A 80 23.30 16.08 12.44
CA ARG A 80 24.30 17.17 12.25
C ARG A 80 24.75 17.10 10.77
N LYS A 81 25.19 18.22 10.15
CA LYS A 81 25.68 18.28 8.75
C LYS A 81 26.87 17.34 8.49
N GLN A 82 26.82 16.55 7.42
CA GLN A 82 28.01 16.05 6.69
C GLN A 82 27.79 16.05 5.17
N ASN A 83 28.81 16.49 4.45
CA ASN A 83 28.87 16.61 3.00
C ASN A 83 29.21 15.27 2.35
N TYR A 84 28.45 14.80 1.36
CA TYR A 84 28.96 13.80 0.41
C TYR A 84 28.51 14.06 -1.03
N ARG A 85 29.51 13.96 -1.92
CA ARG A 85 29.46 14.10 -3.38
C ARG A 85 28.75 12.91 -4.04
N ARG A 86 28.11 13.23 -5.18
CA ARG A 86 27.63 12.36 -6.29
C ARG A 86 27.80 10.85 -6.08
N LEU A 87 26.69 10.19 -5.82
CA LEU A 87 26.53 8.74 -5.90
C LEU A 87 25.32 8.45 -6.80
N THR A 88 25.51 7.60 -7.81
CA THR A 88 24.47 7.11 -8.73
C THR A 88 23.26 6.57 -7.96
N GLY A 89 22.07 7.11 -8.29
CA GLY A 89 20.91 7.21 -7.39
C GLY A 89 20.12 5.95 -7.05
N THR A 90 20.49 4.76 -7.51
CA THR A 90 19.58 3.59 -7.50
C THR A 90 19.78 2.60 -6.34
N ILE A 91 21.00 2.42 -5.82
CA ILE A 91 21.29 1.42 -4.75
C ILE A 91 21.68 2.10 -3.44
N VAL A 92 22.14 3.34 -3.55
CA VAL A 92 22.60 4.16 -2.44
C VAL A 92 21.41 4.73 -1.68
N SER A 93 20.31 5.07 -2.35
CA SER A 93 19.17 5.78 -1.74
C SER A 93 18.54 5.00 -0.56
N GLY A 94 17.98 3.81 -0.77
CA GLY A 94 17.24 3.10 0.30
C GLY A 94 18.10 2.70 1.51
N ARG A 95 19.33 2.21 1.29
CA ARG A 95 20.22 1.77 2.38
C ARG A 95 20.93 2.92 3.08
N VAL A 96 21.32 3.98 2.34
CA VAL A 96 21.92 5.19 2.94
C VAL A 96 20.85 6.01 3.65
N PHE A 97 19.64 6.17 3.10
CA PHE A 97 18.51 6.72 3.84
C PHE A 97 18.25 5.91 5.11
N ALA A 98 18.14 4.58 5.03
CA ALA A 98 17.97 3.72 6.22
C ALA A 98 19.14 3.74 7.22
N ALA A 99 20.34 4.13 6.78
CA ALA A 99 21.52 4.27 7.64
C ALA A 99 21.56 5.66 8.30
N TRP A 100 21.13 6.71 7.60
CA TRP A 100 21.03 8.09 8.12
C TRP A 100 20.06 8.24 9.29
N PHE A 101 19.05 7.36 9.41
CA PHE A 101 18.04 7.41 10.48
C PHE A 101 18.17 6.28 11.51
N ARG A 102 19.26 5.49 11.46
CA ARG A 102 19.44 4.31 12.32
C ARG A 102 20.00 4.66 13.71
N ASP A 103 19.32 5.56 14.43
CA ASP A 103 19.58 5.81 15.86
C ASP A 103 18.89 4.75 16.72
N ARG A 104 19.39 3.50 16.75
CA ARG A 104 19.02 2.39 17.68
C ARG A 104 17.53 2.14 18.02
N LYS A 105 16.58 2.85 17.40
CA LYS A 105 15.14 2.76 17.66
C LYS A 105 14.54 1.70 16.74
N PRO A 106 13.64 0.84 17.24
CA PRO A 106 12.87 -0.08 16.41
C PRO A 106 12.13 0.71 15.32
N GLN A 107 12.35 0.34 14.06
CA GLN A 107 11.63 0.93 12.94
C GLN A 107 10.44 0.02 12.61
N PRO A 108 9.22 0.57 12.40
CA PRO A 108 8.07 -0.25 12.03
C PRO A 108 8.22 -0.81 10.61
N TRP A 109 9.10 -0.21 9.80
CA TRP A 109 9.30 -0.58 8.40
C TRP A 109 10.46 -1.52 8.21
N VAL A 110 10.21 -2.62 7.49
CA VAL A 110 11.23 -3.55 7.04
C VAL A 110 11.32 -3.48 5.52
N HIS A 111 12.53 -3.26 5.03
CA HIS A 111 12.81 -3.41 3.60
C HIS A 111 12.75 -4.90 3.24
N ARG A 112 11.87 -5.28 2.33
CA ARG A 112 11.78 -6.66 1.84
C ARG A 112 11.72 -6.66 0.33
N GLN A 113 12.35 -7.65 -0.30
CA GLN A 113 11.95 -8.08 -1.64
C GLN A 113 10.57 -8.71 -1.51
N CYS A 114 9.55 -7.90 -1.63
CA CYS A 114 8.19 -8.37 -1.62
C CYS A 114 7.80 -8.70 -3.04
N TYR A 115 7.25 -9.90 -3.21
CA TYR A 115 6.95 -10.51 -4.51
C TYR A 115 8.23 -10.95 -5.25
N ARG A 116 8.25 -12.20 -5.73
CA ARG A 116 9.18 -12.56 -6.81
C ARG A 116 8.70 -11.72 -8.00
N ALA A 117 9.36 -10.60 -8.25
CA ALA A 117 9.12 -9.71 -9.38
C ALA A 117 9.43 -10.47 -10.67
N ASN A 118 8.53 -11.38 -11.04
CA ASN A 118 8.63 -12.14 -12.26
C ASN A 118 7.26 -12.72 -12.59
N PRO A 119 6.67 -12.32 -13.71
CA PRO A 119 5.86 -11.11 -13.92
C PRO A 119 4.46 -11.16 -13.23
N ARG A 120 3.73 -10.02 -13.30
CA ARG A 120 2.26 -9.87 -13.58
C ARG A 120 1.48 -8.78 -12.82
N ILE A 121 2.07 -7.97 -11.94
CA ILE A 121 1.29 -6.88 -11.32
C ILE A 121 2.01 -5.51 -11.26
N ALA A 122 3.34 -5.41 -11.26
CA ALA A 122 4.02 -4.14 -10.96
C ALA A 122 5.34 -3.87 -11.73
N SER A 123 5.57 -4.52 -12.86
CA SER A 123 6.73 -4.24 -13.73
C SER A 123 6.23 -3.97 -15.14
N GLY A 124 6.01 -2.68 -15.41
CA GLY A 124 5.80 -2.06 -16.72
C GLY A 124 4.66 -2.59 -17.61
N GLU A 125 4.18 -1.73 -18.50
CA GLU A 125 3.40 -2.16 -19.66
C GLU A 125 4.38 -2.74 -20.69
N HIS A 126 4.28 -4.03 -20.99
CA HIS A 126 4.96 -4.59 -22.15
C HIS A 126 4.00 -4.49 -23.34
N THR A 127 4.34 -3.62 -24.29
CA THR A 127 3.82 -3.72 -25.66
C THR A 127 4.99 -4.10 -26.58
N PRO A 128 4.75 -4.81 -27.69
CA PRO A 128 5.84 -5.26 -28.58
C PRO A 128 6.67 -4.12 -29.18
N ASP A 129 6.10 -2.91 -29.19
CA ASP A 129 6.60 -1.68 -29.80
C ASP A 129 7.25 -0.70 -28.81
N VAL A 130 7.03 -0.86 -27.49
CA VAL A 130 7.57 0.06 -26.47
C VAL A 130 8.12 -0.72 -25.26
N PRO A 131 9.40 -0.55 -24.88
CA PRO A 131 9.93 -1.15 -23.65
C PRO A 131 9.20 -0.58 -22.42
N TYR A 132 9.27 -1.32 -21.31
CA TYR A 132 8.65 -0.94 -20.05
C TYR A 132 8.90 0.54 -19.69
N SER A 133 7.84 1.35 -19.71
CA SER A 133 7.94 2.79 -19.43
C SER A 133 8.10 3.12 -17.94
N TRP A 134 8.06 2.11 -17.07
CA TRP A 134 8.21 2.26 -15.63
C TRP A 134 8.57 0.94 -14.92
N GLN A 135 9.12 1.06 -13.71
CA GLN A 135 9.46 -0.07 -12.84
C GLN A 135 9.34 0.29 -11.35
N THR A 136 8.84 -0.64 -10.53
CA THR A 136 8.93 -0.54 -9.06
C THR A 136 10.27 -1.09 -8.57
N ILE A 137 10.97 -0.35 -7.70
CA ILE A 137 12.36 -0.64 -7.32
C ILE A 137 12.58 -0.90 -5.82
N GLY A 138 11.73 -0.36 -4.95
CA GLY A 138 11.89 -0.50 -3.51
C GLY A 138 10.54 -0.60 -2.83
N GLU A 139 10.40 -1.57 -1.92
CA GLU A 139 9.17 -1.81 -1.17
C GLU A 139 9.47 -1.87 0.33
N MET A 140 8.69 -1.14 1.10
CA MET A 140 8.69 -1.19 2.56
C MET A 140 7.33 -1.69 3.05
N LYS A 141 7.38 -2.67 3.93
CA LYS A 141 6.20 -3.20 4.62
C LYS A 141 6.42 -3.09 6.12
N ALA A 142 5.31 -3.02 6.83
CA ALA A 142 5.37 -3.08 8.28
C ALA A 142 5.94 -4.42 8.75
N ASP A 143 6.59 -4.39 9.91
CA ASP A 143 7.04 -5.56 10.64
C ASP A 143 5.89 -6.34 11.29
N SER A 144 4.76 -5.68 11.55
CA SER A 144 3.51 -6.26 12.05
C SER A 144 2.44 -6.46 10.96
N LEU A 145 1.60 -7.48 11.15
CA LEU A 145 0.39 -7.69 10.36
C LEU A 145 -0.75 -6.74 10.74
N ASP A 146 -0.66 -6.07 11.90
CA ASP A 146 -1.64 -5.05 12.35
C ASP A 146 -1.54 -3.74 11.55
N ILE A 147 -0.52 -3.63 10.70
CA ILE A 147 -0.28 -2.48 9.85
C ILE A 147 -0.39 -2.94 8.38
N PRO A 148 -1.55 -2.74 7.75
CA PRO A 148 -1.79 -3.19 6.37
C PRO A 148 -1.14 -2.26 5.33
N HIS A 149 -0.57 -1.13 5.76
CA HIS A 149 0.04 -0.11 4.90
C HIS A 149 1.22 -0.66 4.11
N CYS A 150 1.39 -0.08 2.92
CA CYS A 150 2.48 -0.40 2.01
C CYS A 150 3.12 0.89 1.50
N ILE A 151 4.45 0.88 1.40
CA ILE A 151 5.16 1.97 0.73
C ILE A 151 5.98 1.36 -0.41
N PHE A 152 5.94 1.97 -1.58
CA PHE A 152 6.86 1.60 -2.66
C PHE A 152 7.37 2.81 -3.43
N GLN A 153 8.52 2.61 -4.07
CA GLN A 153 9.14 3.57 -4.97
C GLN A 153 9.04 3.05 -6.40
N MET A 154 8.83 3.96 -7.34
CA MET A 154 8.80 3.63 -8.76
C MET A 154 9.56 4.66 -9.58
N TYR A 155 10.20 4.18 -10.65
CA TYR A 155 10.77 5.01 -11.69
C TYR A 155 9.85 5.01 -12.90
N ASN A 156 9.61 6.20 -13.42
CA ASN A 156 8.95 6.46 -14.68
C ASN A 156 10.00 7.01 -15.65
N TYR A 157 10.04 6.45 -16.86
CA TYR A 157 10.91 6.91 -17.94
C TYR A 157 10.24 7.98 -18.82
N ALA A 158 8.94 8.20 -18.63
CA ALA A 158 8.18 9.29 -19.23
C ALA A 158 8.58 10.66 -18.64
N ASP A 159 8.16 11.72 -19.31
CA ASP A 159 8.28 13.07 -18.79
C ASP A 159 7.23 13.32 -17.68
N PRO A 160 7.55 14.15 -16.68
CA PRO A 160 6.64 14.46 -15.59
C PRO A 160 5.49 15.35 -16.06
N GLU A 161 4.26 14.87 -15.89
CA GLU A 161 3.05 15.64 -16.16
C GLU A 161 2.15 15.69 -14.92
N GLU A 162 1.48 16.83 -14.71
CA GLU A 162 0.66 17.01 -13.52
C GLU A 162 -0.47 15.99 -13.34
N PRO A 163 -1.23 15.56 -14.38
CA PRO A 163 -2.21 14.50 -14.22
C PRO A 163 -1.55 13.17 -13.81
N LEU A 164 -2.35 12.21 -13.32
CA LEU A 164 -1.82 10.90 -12.93
C LEU A 164 -1.43 10.09 -14.16
N HIS A 165 -0.29 9.42 -14.13
CA HIS A 165 0.07 8.48 -15.16
C HIS A 165 -0.53 7.09 -14.89
N ARG A 166 -0.80 6.33 -15.96
CA ARG A 166 -1.16 4.91 -15.86
C ARG A 166 -0.14 4.13 -15.05
N SER A 167 1.14 4.46 -15.24
CA SER A 167 2.25 3.86 -14.52
C SER A 167 2.18 4.03 -13.02
N GLU A 168 1.51 5.08 -12.51
CA GLU A 168 1.30 5.30 -11.08
C GLU A 168 0.06 4.54 -10.57
N VAL A 169 -1.02 4.52 -11.35
CA VAL A 169 -2.29 3.89 -10.94
C VAL A 169 -2.22 2.37 -10.96
N LEU A 170 -1.62 1.77 -12.01
CA LEU A 170 -1.51 0.32 -12.16
C LEU A 170 -0.84 -0.39 -10.96
N PRO A 171 0.34 0.04 -10.47
CA PRO A 171 0.93 -0.58 -9.30
C PRO A 171 0.12 -0.30 -8.03
N ILE A 172 -0.45 0.91 -7.86
CA ILE A 172 -1.32 1.22 -6.70
C ILE A 172 -2.43 0.18 -6.56
N VAL A 173 -3.24 0.00 -7.62
CA VAL A 173 -4.35 -0.95 -7.57
C VAL A 173 -3.86 -2.40 -7.53
N GLY A 174 -2.72 -2.68 -8.15
CA GLY A 174 -2.05 -3.97 -8.10
C GLY A 174 -1.69 -4.41 -6.68
N PHE A 175 -0.98 -3.54 -5.94
CA PHE A 175 -0.57 -3.78 -4.56
C PHE A 175 -1.76 -3.86 -3.61
N MET A 176 -2.75 -2.96 -3.73
CA MET A 176 -3.97 -3.00 -2.92
C MET A 176 -4.69 -4.33 -3.09
N ARG A 177 -4.95 -4.75 -4.34
CA ARG A 177 -5.61 -6.04 -4.63
C ARG A 177 -4.84 -7.21 -4.08
N TRP A 178 -3.52 -7.20 -4.23
CA TRP A 178 -2.69 -8.26 -3.70
C TRP A 178 -2.83 -8.38 -2.18
N ARG A 179 -2.78 -7.27 -1.43
CA ARG A 179 -2.93 -7.28 0.03
C ARG A 179 -4.33 -7.67 0.48
N LEU A 180 -5.38 -7.16 -0.18
CA LEU A 180 -6.78 -7.52 0.10
C LEU A 180 -7.01 -9.03 0.06
N ASN A 181 -6.29 -9.74 -0.82
CA ASN A 181 -6.41 -11.20 -0.99
C ASN A 181 -5.57 -12.02 0.02
N ARG A 182 -4.86 -11.39 0.97
CA ARG A 182 -4.04 -12.08 1.96
C ARG A 182 -4.84 -12.31 3.25
N PHE A 183 -5.03 -13.58 3.59
CA PHE A 183 -5.71 -13.97 4.84
C PHE A 183 -5.00 -13.45 6.10
N ASN A 184 -3.68 -13.24 6.05
CA ASN A 184 -2.92 -12.67 7.17
C ASN A 184 -3.38 -11.25 7.58
N TYR A 185 -4.10 -10.55 6.70
CA TYR A 185 -4.69 -9.23 6.99
C TYR A 185 -6.22 -9.32 7.08
N ILE A 186 -6.75 -10.41 7.64
CA ILE A 186 -8.20 -10.62 7.75
C ILE A 186 -8.88 -9.54 8.61
N ASN A 187 -8.16 -8.98 9.58
CA ASN A 187 -8.67 -7.91 10.45
C ASN A 187 -8.78 -6.56 9.72
N HIS A 188 -8.18 -6.43 8.53
CA HIS A 188 -8.13 -5.17 7.80
C HIS A 188 -9.03 -5.21 6.57
N ARG A 189 -9.74 -4.11 6.37
CA ARG A 189 -10.65 -3.84 5.25
C ARG A 189 -10.08 -2.77 4.32
N THR A 190 -9.30 -1.83 4.85
CA THR A 190 -8.62 -0.79 4.09
C THR A 190 -7.12 -1.07 4.00
N PHE A 191 -6.54 -0.88 2.81
CA PHE A 191 -5.11 -1.11 2.56
C PHE A 191 -4.45 0.13 1.95
N PRO A 192 -4.01 1.08 2.78
CA PRO A 192 -3.39 2.30 2.29
C PRO A 192 -2.04 2.03 1.63
N VAL A 193 -1.75 2.79 0.58
CA VAL A 193 -0.52 2.74 -0.19
C VAL A 193 0.08 4.13 -0.27
N LEU A 194 1.37 4.26 0.06
CA LEU A 194 2.17 5.44 -0.22
C LEU A 194 3.13 5.11 -1.37
N VAL A 195 3.21 6.01 -2.36
CA VAL A 195 4.09 5.87 -3.51
C VAL A 195 5.02 7.05 -3.60
N VAL A 196 6.30 6.78 -3.78
CA VAL A 196 7.27 7.77 -4.24
C VAL A 196 7.44 7.56 -5.74
N SER A 197 6.84 8.45 -6.51
CA SER A 197 6.82 8.40 -7.97
C SER A 197 7.92 9.30 -8.52
N ILE A 198 8.92 8.70 -9.17
CA ILE A 198 10.14 9.39 -9.61
C ILE A 198 10.17 9.43 -11.14
N PHE A 199 10.19 10.62 -11.71
CA PHE A 199 10.28 10.93 -13.14
C PHE A 199 11.60 11.67 -13.39
N ARG A 200 12.64 10.94 -13.81
CA ARG A 200 14.00 11.51 -14.02
C ARG A 200 14.48 12.32 -12.80
N SER A 201 14.55 13.65 -12.92
CA SER A 201 14.97 14.58 -11.87
C SER A 201 13.81 15.14 -11.04
N GLN A 202 12.57 14.73 -11.28
CA GLN A 202 11.41 15.19 -10.51
C GLN A 202 10.76 14.02 -9.78
N ALA A 203 10.20 14.26 -8.60
CA ALA A 203 9.44 13.23 -7.90
C ALA A 203 8.22 13.82 -7.20
N ARG A 204 7.21 12.97 -6.97
CA ARG A 204 6.04 13.31 -6.16
C ARG A 204 5.63 12.17 -5.25
N ILE A 205 4.86 12.51 -4.22
CA ILE A 205 4.33 11.57 -3.26
C ILE A 205 2.85 11.35 -3.57
N LEU A 206 2.45 10.09 -3.67
CA LEU A 206 1.05 9.70 -3.82
C LEU A 206 0.61 8.96 -2.55
N GLN A 207 -0.59 9.23 -2.09
CA GLN A 207 -1.26 8.46 -1.06
C GLN A 207 -2.55 7.92 -1.64
N ALA A 208 -2.79 6.64 -1.49
CA ALA A 208 -3.98 6.01 -2.03
C ALA A 208 -4.61 5.04 -1.03
N TYR A 209 -5.93 4.98 -1.03
CA TYR A 209 -6.71 3.95 -0.34
C TYR A 209 -8.08 3.82 -1.00
N HIS A 210 -8.79 2.73 -0.71
CA HIS A 210 -10.16 2.52 -1.16
C HIS A 210 -11.11 2.65 0.02
N ASP A 211 -12.12 3.52 -0.06
CA ASP A 211 -13.02 3.82 1.06
C ASP A 211 -14.29 2.93 1.10
N GLY A 212 -14.45 2.08 0.09
CA GLY A 212 -15.58 1.17 -0.08
C GLY A 212 -16.36 1.47 -1.35
N GLU A 213 -16.39 2.73 -1.77
CA GLU A 213 -17.08 3.18 -2.98
C GLU A 213 -16.08 3.70 -4.02
N TYR A 214 -15.06 4.43 -3.59
CA TYR A 214 -14.07 5.11 -4.42
C TYR A 214 -12.65 4.62 -4.16
N LEU A 215 -11.82 4.61 -5.21
CA LEU A 215 -10.38 4.67 -5.06
C LEU A 215 -9.96 6.14 -4.87
N ARG A 216 -9.49 6.50 -3.68
CA ARG A 216 -8.99 7.84 -3.37
C ARG A 216 -7.50 7.88 -3.64
N ILE A 217 -7.05 8.83 -4.45
CA ILE A 217 -5.62 9.11 -4.68
C ILE A 217 -5.37 10.59 -4.44
N SER A 218 -4.50 10.89 -3.49
CA SER A 218 -3.95 12.23 -3.26
C SER A 218 -2.54 12.28 -3.83
N LYS A 219 -2.18 13.40 -4.45
CA LYS A 219 -0.84 13.64 -5.01
C LYS A 219 -0.25 14.94 -4.49
N SER A 220 1.04 14.96 -4.21
CA SER A 220 1.79 16.21 -4.07
C SER A 220 2.06 16.83 -5.44
N LYS A 221 2.45 18.10 -5.46
CA LYS A 221 3.16 18.67 -6.62
C LYS A 221 4.46 17.92 -6.87
N PHE A 222 4.98 18.02 -8.08
CA PHE A 222 6.35 17.59 -8.36
C PHE A 222 7.35 18.46 -7.62
N ILE A 223 8.37 17.79 -7.08
CA ILE A 223 9.52 18.39 -6.44
C ILE A 223 10.71 18.10 -7.34
N ASP A 224 11.46 19.16 -7.68
CA ASP A 224 12.62 19.07 -8.53
C ASP A 224 13.89 18.74 -7.72
N PHE A 225 14.66 17.79 -8.24
CA PHE A 225 15.94 17.29 -7.74
C PHE A 225 17.08 17.54 -8.73
N THR A 226 16.86 18.37 -9.76
CA THR A 226 17.92 18.83 -10.67
C THR A 226 19.06 19.47 -9.89
N GLU A 227 18.72 20.22 -8.82
CA GLU A 227 19.66 20.72 -7.83
C GLU A 227 19.67 19.84 -6.58
N ASN A 228 20.85 19.72 -5.96
CA ASN A 228 21.02 18.96 -4.73
C ASN A 228 20.48 19.74 -3.52
N CYS A 229 19.18 19.63 -3.26
CA CYS A 229 18.49 20.29 -2.15
C CYS A 229 18.23 19.32 -1.00
N ARG A 230 18.87 19.55 0.14
CA ARG A 230 18.78 18.70 1.35
C ARG A 230 17.33 18.60 1.84
N GLU A 231 16.61 19.71 1.83
CA GLU A 231 15.24 19.84 2.32
C GLU A 231 14.30 18.93 1.52
N ASN A 232 14.50 18.82 0.20
CA ASN A 232 13.74 17.91 -0.67
C ASN A 232 14.00 16.44 -0.29
N TYR A 233 15.25 16.05 -0.02
CA TYR A 233 15.54 14.69 0.45
C TYR A 233 14.93 14.39 1.83
N GLU A 234 15.06 15.33 2.78
CA GLU A 234 14.50 15.17 4.12
C GLU A 234 12.98 15.00 4.07
N LEU A 235 12.30 15.71 3.18
CA LEU A 235 10.86 15.58 2.97
C LEU A 235 10.47 14.16 2.54
N PHE A 236 11.09 13.63 1.49
CA PHE A 236 10.75 12.28 0.99
C PHE A 236 11.07 11.20 2.01
N VAL A 237 12.19 11.34 2.73
CA VAL A 237 12.53 10.44 3.82
C VAL A 237 11.44 10.45 4.91
N ARG A 238 10.99 11.62 5.36
CA ARG A 238 9.96 11.71 6.42
C ARG A 238 8.70 10.95 6.03
N TRP A 239 8.33 10.98 4.76
CA TRP A 239 7.19 10.22 4.24
C TRP A 239 7.47 8.72 4.12
N ILE A 240 8.64 8.34 3.60
CA ILE A 240 9.11 6.95 3.50
C ILE A 240 9.15 6.26 4.87
N TYR A 241 9.52 6.98 5.92
CA TYR A 241 9.59 6.47 7.30
C TYR A 241 8.45 7.00 8.19
N SER A 242 7.37 7.47 7.59
CA SER A 242 6.21 7.97 8.33
C SER A 242 5.56 6.87 9.17
N ILE A 243 4.90 7.26 10.26
CA ILE A 243 4.13 6.33 11.09
C ILE A 243 2.80 6.05 10.38
N PRO A 244 2.46 4.77 10.11
CA PRO A 244 1.15 4.40 9.59
C PRO A 244 0.02 4.95 10.46
N CYS A 245 -1.02 5.49 9.84
CA CYS A 245 -2.15 6.06 10.56
C CYS A 245 -3.49 5.72 9.87
N GLY A 246 -4.59 6.04 10.56
CA GLY A 246 -5.96 5.74 10.13
C GLY A 246 -6.46 4.38 10.61
N ASP A 247 -7.78 4.28 10.82
CA ASP A 247 -8.43 3.01 11.13
C ASP A 247 -8.60 2.19 9.85
N THR A 248 -7.98 1.01 9.84
CA THR A 248 -8.01 0.09 8.70
C THR A 248 -8.87 -1.13 8.96
N GLN A 249 -9.37 -1.30 10.18
CA GLN A 249 -10.22 -2.42 10.60
C GLN A 249 -11.71 -2.05 10.52
N ALA A 250 -12.03 -0.75 10.57
CA ALA A 250 -13.36 -0.21 10.41
C ALA A 250 -14.12 -0.82 9.21
N PRO A 251 -15.39 -1.22 9.39
CA PRO A 251 -16.27 -1.63 8.31
C PRO A 251 -16.32 -0.58 7.20
N LEU A 252 -16.26 -1.03 5.95
CA LEU A 252 -16.46 -0.15 4.80
C LEU A 252 -17.95 0.13 4.61
N ALA A 253 -18.31 1.33 4.15
CA ALA A 253 -19.69 1.69 3.82
C ALA A 253 -20.16 1.09 2.49
N ILE A 254 -19.83 -0.18 2.23
CA ILE A 254 -20.23 -0.94 1.05
C ILE A 254 -20.90 -2.25 1.47
N LYS A 255 -21.94 -2.63 0.72
CA LYS A 255 -22.55 -3.96 0.84
C LYS A 255 -21.55 -5.02 0.39
N GLY A 256 -21.27 -5.97 1.27
CA GLY A 256 -20.45 -7.13 0.92
C GLY A 256 -21.09 -7.99 -0.17
N GLU A 257 -20.26 -8.71 -0.91
CA GLU A 257 -20.72 -9.71 -1.87
C GLU A 257 -21.20 -10.98 -1.18
N GLU A 258 -22.11 -11.69 -1.82
CA GLU A 258 -22.43 -13.05 -1.43
C GLU A 258 -21.18 -13.94 -1.59
N LEU A 259 -20.86 -14.68 -0.53
CA LEU A 259 -19.71 -15.55 -0.50
C LEU A 259 -20.07 -16.92 -1.06
N SER A 260 -19.19 -17.46 -1.91
CA SER A 260 -19.31 -18.84 -2.36
C SER A 260 -19.07 -19.82 -1.19
N GLN A 261 -19.62 -21.03 -1.27
CA GLN A 261 -19.33 -22.11 -0.31
C GLN A 261 -17.82 -22.33 -0.11
N ARG A 262 -17.06 -22.27 -1.20
CA ARG A 262 -15.59 -22.37 -1.17
C ARG A 262 -14.94 -21.27 -0.32
N SER A 263 -15.48 -20.06 -0.36
CA SER A 263 -14.97 -18.93 0.45
C SER A 263 -15.21 -19.18 1.93
N TYR A 264 -16.39 -19.66 2.31
CA TYR A 264 -16.69 -20.07 3.69
C TYR A 264 -15.71 -21.15 4.18
N GLU A 265 -15.51 -22.20 3.39
CA GLU A 265 -14.57 -23.28 3.74
C GLU A 265 -13.13 -22.79 3.91
N GLN A 266 -12.69 -21.82 3.08
CA GLN A 266 -11.38 -21.21 3.18
C GLN A 266 -11.21 -20.37 4.45
N ILE A 267 -12.23 -19.59 4.80
CA ILE A 267 -12.25 -18.81 6.05
C ILE A 267 -12.14 -19.76 7.24
N ASP A 268 -12.98 -20.79 7.29
CA ASP A 268 -12.96 -21.78 8.38
C ASP A 268 -11.63 -22.52 8.47
N LYS A 269 -11.05 -22.89 7.33
CA LYS A 269 -9.71 -23.50 7.29
C LYS A 269 -8.64 -22.55 7.83
N GLY A 270 -8.74 -21.26 7.55
CA GLY A 270 -7.88 -20.22 8.08
C GLY A 270 -7.98 -20.11 9.61
N PHE A 271 -9.19 -20.05 10.15
CA PHE A 271 -9.39 -20.04 11.61
C PHE A 271 -8.87 -21.32 12.28
N ARG A 272 -9.11 -22.50 11.70
CA ARG A 272 -8.53 -23.77 12.19
C ARG A 272 -7.00 -23.77 12.16
N HIS A 273 -6.38 -23.03 11.25
CA HIS A 273 -4.91 -22.88 11.23
C HIS A 273 -4.43 -21.94 12.34
N LEU A 274 -5.08 -20.80 12.54
CA LEU A 274 -4.76 -19.84 13.59
C LEU A 274 -4.92 -20.44 14.99
N ALA A 275 -6.01 -21.18 15.24
CA ALA A 275 -6.24 -21.87 16.50
C ALA A 275 -5.10 -22.85 16.84
N ARG A 276 -4.69 -23.68 15.87
CA ARG A 276 -3.57 -24.61 16.03
C ARG A 276 -2.24 -23.89 16.29
N GLN A 277 -2.02 -22.73 15.67
CA GLN A 277 -0.81 -21.93 15.92
C GLN A 277 -0.81 -21.35 17.33
N ALA A 278 -1.96 -20.86 17.82
CA ALA A 278 -2.10 -20.35 19.18
C ALA A 278 -1.85 -21.44 20.23
N GLU A 279 -2.45 -22.62 20.05
CA GLU A 279 -2.20 -23.79 20.91
C GLU A 279 -0.72 -24.17 20.94
N ALA A 280 -0.08 -24.29 19.77
CA ALA A 280 1.34 -24.61 19.67
C ALA A 280 2.27 -23.52 20.25
N TYR A 281 1.82 -22.26 20.29
CA TYR A 281 2.53 -21.17 20.96
C TYR A 281 2.42 -21.30 22.48
N HIS A 282 1.23 -21.55 23.01
CA HIS A 282 1.01 -21.74 24.45
C HIS A 282 1.78 -22.93 25.00
N GLU A 283 1.77 -24.07 24.30
CA GLU A 283 2.54 -25.25 24.71
C GLU A 283 4.05 -24.98 24.69
N ARG A 284 4.56 -24.26 23.69
CA ARG A 284 5.98 -23.84 23.65
C ARG A 284 6.36 -22.87 24.77
N LYS A 285 5.42 -22.02 25.21
CA LYS A 285 5.66 -21.08 26.30
C LYS A 285 5.71 -21.81 27.65
N LYS A 286 4.77 -22.73 27.89
CA LYS A 286 4.76 -23.59 29.08
C LYS A 286 6.03 -24.45 29.24
N ILE A 287 6.64 -24.90 28.14
CA ILE A 287 7.89 -25.69 28.18
C ILE A 287 9.12 -24.82 28.57
N LYS A 288 9.02 -23.49 28.46
CA LYS A 288 10.11 -22.56 28.76
C LYS A 288 10.01 -21.92 30.16
N GLU A 289 8.90 -22.14 30.85
CA GLU A 289 8.65 -21.75 32.25
C GLU A 289 8.93 -22.95 33.17
#